data_AF-A0A147HU67-F1
#
_entry.id   AF-A0A147HU67-F1
#
_cell.length_a   1.000
_cell.length_b   1.000
_cell.length_c   1.000
_cell.angle_alpha   90.00
_cell.angle_beta   90.00
_cell.angle_gamma   90.00
#
_symmetry.space_group_name_H-M   'P 1'
#
loop_
_entity.id
_entity.type
_entity.pdbx_description
1 polymer ?
#
loop_
_entity_poly.entity_id
_entity_poly.type
_entity_poly.pdbx_seq_one_letter_code
_entity_poly.pdbx_strand_id
1 'polypeptide(L)'
;MLAMTGLALLGATDIAADQRRLADARVGAAAAQARAQALEKQAGAERDAAAIAQAKERAMAARVAAAEAEVTAARARVDLVARLLEQQQARLAKAQAPLAHLLAAMQSMAARPPVAAVAQPGSIADLAHVRAVFGTISPVIAARSAAVRSELAATRRVQAQMTVAARALAGTTTKLESERQALAKLEASHRDRAEALGQVAVDESNRALALGEAARDIVDRMAERGEAQATAGELLALPGPVSRPLAPGVMGPAIAQGTYRLPVKGKVAGGFGEISDAGVRARGITLATVPYSPVVAPAGGEVRYAGVFRGYGGIVIVNHGAGWTSLVTGLGGIAVRPGQRVAAGAVLGRAGRGHNGVEPRVTVELRRDGRPMDIAAILG
;
A
#
# COMPACT_ATOMS: atom_id res chain seq x y z
N MET A 1 21.82 26.96 70.21
CA MET A 1 20.50 26.30 70.06
C MET A 1 19.63 26.92 68.95
N LEU A 2 20.19 27.70 68.00
CA LEU A 2 19.44 28.36 66.92
C LEU A 2 19.60 27.74 65.51
N ALA A 3 20.51 26.77 65.31
CA ALA A 3 20.78 26.21 63.97
C ALA A 3 19.89 25.02 63.57
N MET A 4 19.28 24.33 64.53
CA MET A 4 18.42 23.16 64.28
C MET A 4 16.99 23.51 63.84
N THR A 5 16.53 24.73 64.10
CA THR A 5 15.20 25.23 63.70
C THR A 5 15.17 25.65 62.23
N GLY A 6 16.27 26.16 61.68
CA GLY A 6 16.35 26.58 60.26
C GLY A 6 16.24 25.40 59.27
N LEU A 7 16.89 24.27 59.55
CA LEU A 7 16.89 23.11 58.64
C LEU A 7 15.53 22.37 58.62
N ALA A 8 14.80 22.39 59.74
CA ALA A 8 13.46 21.84 59.82
C ALA A 8 12.43 22.69 59.06
N LEU A 9 12.57 24.02 59.06
CA LEU A 9 11.73 24.91 58.26
C LEU A 9 12.01 24.75 56.76
N LEU A 10 13.27 24.64 56.32
CA LEU A 10 13.61 24.41 54.91
C LEU A 10 13.07 23.07 54.37
N GLY A 11 13.17 21.99 55.15
CA GLY A 11 12.63 20.68 54.76
C GLY A 11 11.10 20.62 54.73
N ALA A 12 10.42 21.37 55.61
CA ALA A 12 8.96 21.46 55.62
C ALA A 12 8.42 22.28 54.43
N THR A 13 9.12 23.36 54.04
CA THR A 13 8.77 24.14 52.85
C THR A 13 8.91 23.35 51.55
N ASP A 14 9.89 22.44 51.47
CA ASP A 14 10.15 21.65 50.26
C ASP A 14 9.13 20.51 50.07
N ILE A 15 8.68 19.87 51.15
CA ILE A 15 7.56 18.90 51.09
C ILE A 15 6.26 19.60 50.71
N ALA A 16 5.96 20.77 51.28
CA ALA A 16 4.76 21.52 50.93
C ALA A 16 4.79 21.94 49.45
N ALA A 17 5.95 22.31 48.92
CA ALA A 17 6.14 22.58 47.51
C ALA A 17 5.90 21.33 46.65
N ASP A 18 6.37 20.16 47.07
CA ASP A 18 6.10 18.89 46.38
C ASP A 18 4.65 18.45 46.39
N GLN A 19 3.97 18.63 47.52
CA GLN A 19 2.55 18.34 47.62
C GLN A 19 1.74 19.21 46.66
N ARG A 20 2.11 20.50 46.51
CA ARG A 20 1.53 21.39 45.52
C ARG A 20 1.85 20.94 44.10
N ARG A 21 3.12 20.66 43.78
CA ARG A 21 3.51 20.12 42.46
C ARG A 21 2.73 18.86 42.08
N LEU A 22 2.56 17.93 43.02
CA LEU A 22 1.78 16.71 42.82
C LEU A 22 0.29 17.01 42.63
N ALA A 23 -0.28 17.93 43.42
CA ALA A 23 -1.67 18.34 43.27
C ALA A 23 -1.93 18.98 41.89
N ASP A 24 -1.07 19.90 41.47
CA ASP A 24 -1.15 20.57 40.17
C ASP A 24 -1.00 19.55 39.03
N ALA A 25 -0.03 18.63 39.13
CA ALA A 25 0.16 17.57 38.15
C ALA A 25 -1.05 16.63 38.07
N ARG A 26 -1.71 16.31 39.19
CA ARG A 26 -2.94 15.50 39.22
C ARG A 26 -4.12 16.22 38.58
N VAL A 27 -4.28 17.52 38.85
CA VAL A 27 -5.31 18.35 38.20
C VAL A 27 -5.06 18.39 36.69
N GLY A 28 -3.81 18.60 36.27
CA GLY A 28 -3.40 18.56 34.87
C GLY A 28 -3.72 17.21 34.20
N ALA A 29 -3.38 16.10 34.85
CA ALA A 29 -3.68 14.75 34.37
C ALA A 29 -5.20 14.51 34.23
N ALA A 30 -6.00 14.91 35.22
CA ALA A 30 -7.45 14.79 35.17
C ALA A 30 -8.05 15.63 34.02
N ALA A 31 -7.57 16.86 33.84
CA ALA A 31 -8.01 17.73 32.74
C ALA A 31 -7.61 17.19 31.36
N ALA A 32 -6.42 16.59 31.23
CA ALA A 32 -6.00 15.93 30.01
C ALA A 32 -6.86 14.69 29.70
N GLN A 33 -7.16 13.88 30.71
CA GLN A 33 -8.02 12.70 30.58
C GLN A 33 -9.45 13.07 30.18
N ALA A 34 -10.01 14.13 30.78
CA ALA A 34 -11.34 14.63 30.42
C ALA A 34 -11.38 15.10 28.95
N ARG A 35 -10.34 15.79 28.47
CA ARG A 35 -10.21 16.20 27.07
C ARG A 35 -10.11 15.00 26.12
N ALA A 36 -9.31 13.99 26.47
CA ALA A 36 -9.18 12.76 25.69
C ALA A 36 -10.53 12.04 25.55
N GLN A 37 -11.29 11.90 26.65
CA GLN A 37 -12.62 11.30 26.63
C GLN A 37 -13.63 12.13 25.82
N ALA A 38 -13.57 13.45 25.89
CA ALA A 38 -14.43 14.33 25.10
C ALA A 38 -14.16 14.17 23.60
N LEU A 39 -12.90 14.15 23.20
CA LEU A 39 -12.50 13.96 21.80
C LEU A 39 -12.84 12.57 21.28
N GLU A 40 -12.74 11.55 22.12
CA GLU A 40 -13.17 10.19 21.76
C GLU A 40 -14.68 10.11 21.51
N LYS A 41 -15.49 10.75 22.36
CA LYS A 41 -16.95 10.83 22.15
C LYS A 41 -17.29 11.58 20.86
N GLN A 42 -16.58 12.67 20.57
CA GLN A 42 -16.73 13.41 19.32
C GLN A 42 -16.38 12.52 18.11
N ALA A 43 -15.24 11.82 18.16
CA ALA A 43 -14.83 10.90 17.11
C ALA A 43 -15.84 9.76 16.85
N GLY A 44 -16.55 9.30 17.89
CA GLY A 44 -17.64 8.32 17.76
C GLY A 44 -18.95 8.88 17.21
N ALA A 45 -19.14 10.20 17.23
CA ALA A 45 -20.34 10.88 16.71
C ALA A 45 -20.21 11.30 15.24
N GLU A 46 -18.98 11.37 14.71
CA GLU A 46 -18.71 11.74 13.31
C GLU A 46 -19.22 10.70 12.32
N ARG A 47 -19.68 11.18 11.15
CA ARG A 47 -20.27 10.32 10.09
C ARG A 47 -19.54 10.40 8.76
N ASP A 48 -18.86 11.50 8.49
CA ASP A 48 -18.04 11.65 7.28
C ASP A 48 -16.73 10.86 7.42
N ALA A 49 -16.33 10.12 6.39
CA ALA A 49 -15.18 9.23 6.47
C ALA A 49 -13.86 9.97 6.72
N ALA A 50 -13.69 11.16 6.13
CA ALA A 50 -12.49 11.99 6.35
C ALA A 50 -12.53 12.64 7.74
N ALA A 51 -13.69 13.14 8.17
CA ALA A 51 -13.89 13.68 9.51
C ALA A 51 -13.65 12.62 10.61
N ILE A 52 -14.13 11.38 10.41
CA ILE A 52 -13.90 10.26 11.33
C ILE A 52 -12.39 9.97 11.47
N ALA A 53 -11.64 9.95 10.36
CA ALA A 53 -10.21 9.70 10.38
C ALA A 53 -9.46 10.78 11.18
N GLN A 54 -9.74 12.05 10.89
CA GLN A 54 -9.13 13.18 11.61
C GLN A 54 -9.54 13.24 13.08
N ALA A 55 -10.80 12.97 13.40
CA ALA A 55 -11.30 12.97 14.77
C ALA A 55 -10.66 11.84 15.60
N LYS A 56 -10.47 10.66 15.00
CA LYS A 56 -9.76 9.53 15.63
C LYS A 56 -8.29 9.87 15.91
N GLU A 57 -7.59 10.51 14.98
CA GLU A 57 -6.21 10.98 15.21
C GLU A 57 -6.14 11.97 16.38
N ARG A 58 -7.02 12.98 16.40
CA ARG A 58 -7.09 13.96 17.49
C ARG A 58 -7.40 13.30 18.84
N ALA A 59 -8.31 12.32 18.85
CA ALA A 59 -8.63 11.57 20.06
C ALA A 59 -7.43 10.74 20.56
N MET A 60 -6.71 10.05 19.66
CA MET A 60 -5.50 9.30 20.01
C MET A 60 -4.36 10.20 20.48
N ALA A 61 -4.13 11.33 19.82
CA ALA A 61 -3.15 12.33 20.25
C ALA A 61 -3.48 12.87 21.64
N ALA A 62 -4.77 13.11 21.94
CA ALA A 62 -5.21 13.53 23.26
C ALA A 62 -5.04 12.45 24.33
N ARG A 63 -5.19 11.16 23.98
CA ARG A 63 -4.89 10.03 24.90
C ARG A 63 -3.40 9.95 25.22
N VAL A 64 -2.52 10.15 24.24
CA VAL A 64 -1.07 10.25 24.46
C VAL A 64 -0.77 11.40 25.42
N ALA A 65 -1.32 12.59 25.17
CA ALA A 65 -1.15 13.74 26.06
C ALA A 65 -1.67 13.48 27.50
N ALA A 66 -2.79 12.76 27.63
CA ALA A 66 -3.31 12.34 28.94
C ALA A 66 -2.37 11.36 29.65
N ALA A 67 -1.82 10.37 28.94
CA ALA A 67 -0.84 9.44 29.49
C ALA A 67 0.48 10.13 29.89
N GLU A 68 0.94 11.14 29.14
CA GLU A 68 2.11 11.95 29.51
C GLU A 68 1.87 12.75 30.80
N ALA A 69 0.67 13.31 30.95
CA ALA A 69 0.28 14.01 32.17
C ALA A 69 0.16 13.05 33.38
N GLU A 70 -0.36 11.83 33.18
CA GLU A 70 -0.36 10.76 34.20
C GLU A 70 1.07 10.39 34.64
N VAL A 71 2.01 10.23 33.69
CA VAL A 71 3.43 9.98 33.98
C VAL A 71 4.03 11.14 34.78
N THR A 72 3.71 12.38 34.43
CA THR A 72 4.18 13.57 35.16
C THR A 72 3.69 13.57 36.61
N ALA A 73 2.41 13.26 36.83
CA ALA A 73 1.85 13.12 38.18
C ALA A 73 2.46 11.94 38.96
N ALA A 74 2.73 10.82 38.28
CA ALA A 74 3.37 9.65 38.89
C ALA A 74 4.81 9.95 39.31
N ARG A 75 5.59 10.68 38.49
CA ARG A 75 6.95 11.14 38.84
C ARG A 75 6.93 12.07 40.06
N ALA A 76 6.06 13.08 40.06
CA ALA A 76 5.92 13.99 41.20
C ALA A 76 5.57 13.24 42.51
N ARG A 77 4.81 12.13 42.42
CA ARG A 77 4.53 11.27 43.59
C ARG A 77 5.77 10.53 44.07
N VAL A 78 6.57 9.99 43.15
CA VAL A 78 7.83 9.31 43.49
C VAL A 78 8.78 10.29 44.18
N ASP A 79 8.93 11.51 43.66
CA ASP A 79 9.79 12.54 44.23
C ASP A 79 9.35 12.93 45.65
N LEU A 80 8.05 13.13 45.86
CA LEU A 80 7.49 13.42 47.20
C LEU A 80 7.76 12.27 48.18
N VAL A 81 7.56 11.02 47.77
CA VAL A 81 7.77 9.85 48.64
C VAL A 81 9.27 9.66 48.93
N ALA A 82 10.15 9.93 47.97
CA ALA A 82 11.59 9.91 48.17
C ALA A 82 12.02 10.95 49.22
N ARG A 83 11.52 12.19 49.13
CA ARG A 83 11.78 13.21 50.16
C ARG A 83 11.23 12.84 51.54
N LEU A 84 10.02 12.26 51.59
CA LEU A 84 9.47 11.75 52.85
C LEU A 84 10.36 10.65 53.45
N LEU A 85 10.92 9.78 52.61
CA LEU A 85 11.81 8.70 53.06
C LEU A 85 13.10 9.27 53.66
N GLU A 86 13.73 10.25 53.01
CA GLU A 86 14.92 10.93 53.52
C GLU A 86 14.66 11.58 54.89
N GLN A 87 13.53 12.27 55.05
CA GLN A 87 13.17 12.86 56.34
C GLN A 87 12.94 11.80 57.43
N GLN A 88 12.28 10.68 57.09
CA GLN A 88 12.07 9.61 58.06
C GLN A 88 13.38 8.91 58.45
N GLN A 89 14.32 8.72 57.52
CA GLN A 89 15.65 8.20 57.82
C GLN A 89 16.43 9.15 58.75
N ALA A 90 16.35 10.45 58.53
CA ALA A 90 16.96 11.45 59.41
C ALA A 90 16.35 11.42 60.84
N ARG A 91 15.03 11.26 60.97
CA ARG A 91 14.36 11.09 62.27
C ARG A 91 14.79 9.81 62.97
N LEU A 92 14.84 8.69 62.24
CA LEU A 92 15.32 7.42 62.77
C LEU A 92 16.77 7.52 63.27
N ALA A 93 17.66 8.14 62.50
CA ALA A 93 19.05 8.37 62.91
C ALA A 93 19.14 9.21 64.19
N LYS A 94 18.34 10.28 64.29
CA LYS A 94 18.26 11.12 65.51
C LYS A 94 17.72 10.35 66.72
N ALA A 95 16.76 9.45 66.52
CA ALA A 95 16.22 8.59 67.58
C ALA A 95 17.21 7.50 68.03
N GLN A 96 18.04 6.99 67.12
CA GLN A 96 19.04 5.94 67.39
C GLN A 96 20.29 6.48 68.09
N ALA A 97 20.72 7.71 67.80
CA ALA A 97 21.98 8.26 68.32
C ALA A 97 22.10 8.13 69.86
N PRO A 98 21.12 8.52 70.69
CA PRO A 98 21.26 8.43 72.14
C PRO A 98 21.28 6.99 72.68
N LEU A 99 20.64 6.04 71.97
CA LEU A 99 20.67 4.62 72.32
C LEU A 99 22.03 3.99 72.01
N ALA A 100 22.65 4.35 70.89
CA ALA A 100 24.00 3.91 70.56
C ALA A 100 25.03 4.38 71.60
N HIS A 101 24.94 5.64 72.06
CA HIS A 101 25.80 6.17 73.12
C HIS A 101 25.57 5.45 74.46
N LEU A 102 24.31 5.15 74.81
CA LEU A 102 23.99 4.41 76.03
C LEU A 102 24.54 2.98 75.98
N LEU A 103 24.35 2.26 74.87
CA LEU A 103 24.90 0.91 74.69
C LEU A 103 26.43 0.91 74.78
N ALA A 104 27.09 1.89 74.15
CA ALA A 104 28.54 2.06 74.25
C ALA A 104 29.00 2.33 75.69
N ALA A 105 28.28 3.18 76.44
CA ALA A 105 28.56 3.44 77.85
C ALA A 105 28.37 2.19 78.73
N MET A 106 27.28 1.44 78.52
CA MET A 106 27.02 0.18 79.23
C MET A 106 28.09 -0.88 78.92
N GLN A 107 28.48 -1.01 77.66
CA GLN A 107 29.52 -1.96 77.24
C GLN A 107 30.91 -1.55 77.76
N SER A 108 31.24 -0.26 77.78
CA SER A 108 32.47 0.25 78.39
C SER A 108 32.51 0.04 79.90
N MET A 109 31.36 0.12 80.59
CA MET A 109 31.26 -0.13 82.02
C MET A 109 31.36 -1.62 82.33
N ALA A 110 30.72 -2.49 81.54
CA ALA A 110 30.83 -3.94 81.65
C ALA A 110 32.25 -4.47 81.34
N ALA A 111 33.01 -3.77 80.49
CA ALA A 111 34.40 -4.10 80.17
C ALA A 111 35.40 -3.70 81.27
N ARG A 112 34.99 -2.96 82.31
CA ARG A 112 35.82 -2.68 83.49
C ARG A 112 35.54 -3.76 84.55
N PRO A 113 36.48 -4.69 84.81
CA PRO A 113 36.21 -5.82 85.70
C PRO A 113 35.91 -5.35 87.14
N PRO A 114 34.86 -5.88 87.79
CA PRO A 114 34.42 -5.48 89.14
C PRO A 114 35.40 -5.90 90.26
N VAL A 115 36.57 -6.44 89.91
CA VAL A 115 37.56 -6.93 90.87
C VAL A 115 38.15 -5.79 91.72
N ALA A 116 37.97 -4.53 91.33
CA ALA A 116 38.32 -3.37 92.16
C ALA A 116 37.29 -3.04 93.26
N ALA A 117 36.06 -3.57 93.22
CA ALA A 117 34.97 -3.20 94.14
C ALA A 117 34.72 -4.21 95.29
N VAL A 118 35.25 -5.43 95.19
CA VAL A 118 35.00 -6.50 96.18
C VAL A 118 35.90 -6.38 97.42
N ALA A 119 36.95 -5.55 97.37
CA ALA A 119 37.96 -5.44 98.43
C ALA A 119 37.82 -4.20 99.35
N GLN A 120 36.79 -3.35 99.20
CA GLN A 120 36.64 -2.12 100.00
C GLN A 120 35.42 -2.12 100.95
N PRO A 121 35.53 -1.56 102.17
CA PRO A 121 34.39 -1.33 103.07
C PRO A 121 33.46 -0.25 102.48
N GLY A 122 32.19 -0.58 102.22
CA GLY A 122 31.21 0.31 101.55
C GLY A 122 30.27 -0.39 100.55
N SER A 123 30.57 -1.65 100.21
CA SER A 123 29.96 -2.39 99.10
C SER A 123 28.43 -2.48 99.06
N ILE A 124 27.73 -2.47 100.21
CA ILE A 124 26.25 -2.54 100.25
C ILE A 124 25.61 -1.21 99.84
N ALA A 125 26.18 -0.08 100.26
CA ALA A 125 25.68 1.25 99.90
C ALA A 125 25.89 1.52 98.40
N ASP A 126 27.02 1.09 97.85
CA ASP A 126 27.31 1.16 96.42
C ASP A 126 26.35 0.30 95.58
N LEU A 127 26.01 -0.90 96.05
CA LEU A 127 25.05 -1.79 95.39
C LEU A 127 23.62 -1.22 95.39
N ALA A 128 23.22 -0.59 96.51
CA ALA A 128 21.96 0.13 96.60
C ALA A 128 21.94 1.36 95.66
N HIS A 129 23.06 2.08 95.53
CA HIS A 129 23.18 3.23 94.64
C HIS A 129 23.11 2.81 93.16
N VAL A 130 23.83 1.75 92.77
CA VAL A 130 23.76 1.17 91.42
C VAL A 130 22.34 0.72 91.09
N ARG A 131 21.66 0.03 92.01
CA ARG A 131 20.26 -0.39 91.83
C ARG A 131 19.32 0.81 91.67
N ALA A 132 19.50 1.87 92.45
CA ALA A 132 18.71 3.10 92.33
C ALA A 132 18.93 3.77 90.96
N VAL A 133 20.18 3.86 90.51
CA VAL A 133 20.53 4.40 89.18
C VAL A 133 19.89 3.56 88.06
N PHE A 134 20.00 2.23 88.10
CA PHE A 134 19.33 1.35 87.12
C PHE A 134 17.80 1.48 87.16
N GLY A 135 17.21 1.63 88.35
CA GLY A 135 15.77 1.87 88.51
C GLY A 135 15.28 3.14 87.82
N THR A 136 16.08 4.21 87.84
CA THR A 136 15.76 5.48 87.15
C THR A 136 15.99 5.43 85.64
N ILE A 137 16.99 4.68 85.17
CA ILE A 137 17.37 4.61 83.75
C ILE A 137 16.48 3.64 82.96
N SER A 138 16.03 2.55 83.57
CA SER A 138 15.18 1.52 82.91
C SER A 138 13.95 2.10 82.16
N PRO A 139 13.10 2.95 82.76
CA PRO A 139 11.96 3.54 82.03
C PRO A 139 12.40 4.45 80.87
N VAL A 140 13.55 5.13 80.98
CA VAL A 140 14.11 5.96 79.91
C VAL A 140 14.57 5.10 78.72
N ILE A 141 15.21 3.96 78.98
CA ILE A 141 15.59 2.99 77.94
C ILE A 141 14.34 2.41 77.27
N ALA A 142 13.32 2.04 78.06
CA ALA A 142 12.07 1.50 77.53
C ALA A 142 11.36 2.51 76.60
N ALA A 143 11.25 3.77 77.02
CA ALA A 143 10.65 4.84 76.23
C ALA A 143 11.42 5.12 74.94
N ARG A 144 12.76 5.21 75.00
CA ARG A 144 13.61 5.43 73.81
C ARG A 144 13.56 4.25 72.84
N SER A 145 13.57 3.02 73.36
CA SER A 145 13.43 1.82 72.54
C SER A 145 12.07 1.77 71.83
N ALA A 146 11.00 2.17 72.53
CA ALA A 146 9.67 2.30 71.93
C ALA A 146 9.64 3.36 70.81
N ALA A 147 10.30 4.51 71.01
CA ALA A 147 10.41 5.56 70.00
C ALA A 147 11.15 5.06 68.74
N VAL A 148 12.29 4.39 68.88
CA VAL A 148 13.02 3.81 67.73
C VAL A 148 12.19 2.76 66.99
N ARG A 149 11.48 1.89 67.71
CA ARG A 149 10.56 0.92 67.07
C ARG A 149 9.46 1.62 66.27
N SER A 150 8.91 2.72 66.78
CA SER A 150 7.90 3.52 66.09
C SER A 150 8.46 4.16 64.80
N GLU A 151 9.65 4.79 64.87
CA GLU A 151 10.30 5.40 63.71
C GLU A 151 10.69 4.37 62.65
N LEU A 152 11.15 3.18 63.07
CA LEU A 152 11.44 2.08 62.15
C LEU A 152 10.17 1.59 61.45
N ALA A 153 9.06 1.45 62.19
CA ALA A 153 7.77 1.09 61.60
C ALA A 153 7.28 2.15 60.62
N ALA A 154 7.46 3.43 60.93
CA ALA A 154 7.12 4.54 60.03
C ALA A 154 8.00 4.53 58.76
N THR A 155 9.31 4.30 58.90
CA THR A 155 10.25 4.17 57.77
C THR A 155 9.84 3.04 56.83
N ARG A 156 9.50 1.85 57.38
CA ARG A 156 9.01 0.71 56.58
C ARG A 156 7.73 1.02 55.81
N ARG A 157 6.82 1.80 56.40
CA ARG A 157 5.59 2.26 55.71
C ARG A 157 5.91 3.16 54.51
N VAL A 158 6.83 4.11 54.66
CA VAL A 158 7.23 5.00 53.55
C VAL A 158 8.00 4.22 52.47
N GLN A 159 8.85 3.26 52.85
CA GLN A 159 9.50 2.35 51.89
C GLN A 159 8.48 1.54 51.09
N ALA A 160 7.44 1.01 51.74
CA ALA A 160 6.35 0.32 51.04
C ALA A 160 5.62 1.26 50.06
N GLN A 161 5.36 2.52 50.45
CA GLN A 161 4.78 3.53 49.57
C GLN A 161 5.68 3.85 48.37
N MET A 162 7.01 3.88 48.55
CA MET A 162 7.96 4.10 47.47
C MET A 162 7.90 2.98 46.43
N THR A 163 7.86 1.72 46.87
CA THR A 163 7.69 0.57 45.98
C THR A 163 6.38 0.64 45.19
N VAL A 164 5.28 1.03 45.85
CA VAL A 164 3.98 1.22 45.19
C VAL A 164 4.04 2.36 44.16
N ALA A 165 4.65 3.49 44.51
CA ALA A 165 4.79 4.64 43.62
C ALA A 165 5.67 4.30 42.40
N ALA A 166 6.79 3.61 42.59
CA ALA A 166 7.68 3.18 41.51
C ALA A 166 6.99 2.21 40.54
N ARG A 167 6.22 1.23 41.05
CA ARG A 167 5.42 0.32 40.22
C ARG A 167 4.33 1.05 39.44
N ALA A 168 3.65 2.00 40.07
CA ALA A 168 2.64 2.83 39.39
C ALA A 168 3.27 3.66 38.26
N LEU A 169 4.44 4.27 38.49
CA LEU A 169 5.17 5.00 37.47
C LEU A 169 5.55 4.09 36.29
N ALA A 170 6.13 2.91 36.57
CA ALA A 170 6.47 1.93 35.54
C ALA A 170 5.24 1.55 34.69
N GLY A 171 4.10 1.28 35.33
CA GLY A 171 2.84 1.00 34.64
C GLY A 171 2.37 2.16 33.75
N THR A 172 2.42 3.40 34.24
CA THR A 172 2.06 4.58 33.43
C THR A 172 3.01 4.81 32.25
N THR A 173 4.31 4.52 32.41
CA THR A 173 5.27 4.63 31.30
C THR A 173 5.05 3.57 30.22
N THR A 174 4.73 2.33 30.61
CA THR A 174 4.38 1.28 29.65
C THR A 174 3.09 1.62 28.90
N LYS A 175 2.09 2.18 29.60
CA LYS A 175 0.85 2.66 28.97
C LYS A 175 1.13 3.77 27.95
N LEU A 176 1.92 4.79 28.32
CA LEU A 176 2.31 5.88 27.41
C LEU A 176 2.98 5.34 26.13
N GLU A 177 3.91 4.40 26.27
CA GLU A 177 4.59 3.79 25.13
C GLU A 177 3.60 3.05 24.22
N SER A 178 2.66 2.31 24.80
CA SER A 178 1.62 1.62 24.02
C SER A 178 0.69 2.59 23.27
N GLU A 179 0.33 3.73 23.87
CA GLU A 179 -0.50 4.76 23.24
C GLU A 179 0.26 5.47 22.11
N ARG A 180 1.55 5.77 22.29
CA ARG A 180 2.42 6.34 21.24
C ARG A 180 2.56 5.41 20.05
N GLN A 181 2.75 4.12 20.29
CA GLN A 181 2.80 3.11 19.22
C GLN A 181 1.46 2.97 18.50
N ALA A 182 0.34 3.05 19.22
CA ALA A 182 -0.99 3.02 18.62
C ALA A 182 -1.22 4.23 17.70
N LEU A 183 -0.84 5.44 18.14
CA LEU A 183 -0.92 6.65 17.32
C LEU A 183 -0.03 6.55 16.07
N ALA A 184 1.24 6.15 16.23
CA ALA A 184 2.17 6.01 15.11
C ALA A 184 1.67 4.99 14.06
N LYS A 185 1.07 3.88 14.50
CA LYS A 185 0.47 2.88 13.59
C LYS A 185 -0.75 3.45 12.85
N LEU A 186 -1.57 4.25 13.52
CA LEU A 186 -2.72 4.90 12.89
C LEU A 186 -2.28 5.89 11.82
N GLU A 187 -1.32 6.77 12.13
CA GLU A 187 -0.76 7.75 11.20
C GLU A 187 -0.08 7.09 10.00
N ALA A 188 0.69 6.01 10.23
CA ALA A 188 1.28 5.22 9.16
C ALA A 188 0.19 4.63 8.23
N SER A 189 -0.84 4.00 8.81
CA SER A 189 -1.94 3.44 8.02
C SER A 189 -2.69 4.49 7.20
N HIS A 190 -2.87 5.71 7.73
CA HIS A 190 -3.47 6.81 7.00
C HIS A 190 -2.58 7.30 5.86
N ARG A 191 -1.26 7.39 6.08
CA ARG A 191 -0.30 7.73 5.03
C ARG A 191 -0.31 6.72 3.89
N ASP A 192 -0.25 5.43 4.20
CA ASP A 192 -0.25 4.35 3.20
C ASP A 192 -1.54 4.37 2.37
N ARG A 193 -2.70 4.61 3.02
CA ARG A 193 -3.98 4.76 2.31
C ARG A 193 -4.02 5.99 1.41
N ALA A 194 -3.50 7.12 1.88
CA ALA A 194 -3.45 8.35 1.10
C ALA A 194 -2.54 8.18 -0.14
N GLU A 195 -1.40 7.49 0.02
CA GLU A 195 -0.50 7.15 -1.08
C GLU A 195 -1.17 6.22 -2.10
N ALA A 196 -1.82 5.14 -1.64
CA ALA A 196 -2.53 4.21 -2.51
C ALA A 196 -3.67 4.90 -3.30
N LEU A 197 -4.45 5.78 -2.65
CA LEU A 197 -5.48 6.56 -3.34
C LEU A 197 -4.88 7.55 -4.34
N GLY A 198 -3.74 8.16 -4.00
CA GLY A 198 -2.99 9.02 -4.92
C GLY A 198 -2.52 8.29 -6.17
N GLN A 199 -1.99 7.07 -6.01
CA GLN A 199 -1.59 6.21 -7.13
C GLN A 199 -2.78 5.87 -8.03
N VAL A 200 -3.91 5.45 -7.44
CA VAL A 200 -5.14 5.17 -8.21
C VAL A 200 -5.63 6.40 -8.96
N ALA A 201 -5.59 7.59 -8.36
CA ALA A 201 -5.99 8.82 -9.02
C ALA A 201 -5.07 9.19 -10.20
N VAL A 202 -3.76 8.98 -10.06
CA VAL A 202 -2.79 9.18 -11.15
C VAL A 202 -3.03 8.18 -12.28
N ASP A 203 -3.24 6.91 -11.96
CA ASP A 203 -3.52 5.87 -12.95
C ASP A 203 -4.80 6.15 -13.73
N GLU A 204 -5.87 6.56 -13.05
CA GLU A 204 -7.13 6.92 -13.70
C GLU A 204 -7.00 8.21 -14.53
N SER A 205 -6.20 9.18 -14.08
CA SER A 205 -5.89 10.38 -14.86
C SER A 205 -5.12 10.03 -16.15
N ASN A 206 -4.11 9.17 -16.05
CA ASN A 206 -3.35 8.67 -17.21
C ASN A 206 -4.27 7.94 -18.20
N ARG A 207 -5.19 7.13 -17.68
CA ARG A 207 -6.20 6.44 -18.50
C ARG A 207 -7.12 7.41 -19.22
N ALA A 208 -7.61 8.44 -18.52
CA ALA A 208 -8.45 9.48 -19.12
C ALA A 208 -7.70 10.24 -20.22
N LEU A 209 -6.41 10.56 -20.02
CA LEU A 209 -5.56 11.18 -21.03
C LEU A 209 -5.39 10.29 -22.27
N ALA A 210 -5.08 9.01 -22.10
CA ALA A 210 -4.94 8.06 -23.20
C ALA A 210 -6.23 7.89 -24.01
N LEU A 211 -7.39 7.87 -23.34
CA LEU A 211 -8.70 7.84 -24.00
C LEU A 211 -8.97 9.15 -24.77
N GLY A 212 -8.57 10.30 -24.21
CA GLY A 212 -8.66 11.59 -24.88
C GLY A 212 -7.80 11.68 -26.14
N GLU A 213 -6.57 11.15 -26.10
CA GLU A 213 -5.69 11.05 -27.27
C GLU A 213 -6.30 10.13 -28.34
N ALA A 214 -6.76 8.93 -27.94
CA ALA A 214 -7.42 8.01 -28.86
C ALA A 214 -8.67 8.62 -29.52
N ALA A 215 -9.43 9.45 -28.80
CA ALA A 215 -10.58 10.15 -29.35
C ALA A 215 -10.17 11.20 -30.40
N ARG A 216 -9.09 11.96 -30.16
CA ARG A 216 -8.55 12.92 -31.15
C ARG A 216 -8.08 12.19 -32.42
N ASP A 217 -7.34 11.10 -32.27
CA ASP A 217 -6.89 10.26 -33.39
C ASP A 217 -8.05 9.74 -34.26
N ILE A 218 -9.21 9.45 -33.66
CA ILE A 218 -10.41 9.03 -34.40
C ILE A 218 -10.98 10.20 -35.20
N VAL A 219 -11.05 11.39 -34.59
CA VAL A 219 -11.55 12.61 -35.27
C VAL A 219 -10.67 12.97 -36.46
N ASP A 220 -9.34 12.94 -36.29
CA ASP A 220 -8.39 13.23 -37.36
C ASP A 220 -8.55 12.23 -38.52
N ARG A 221 -8.65 10.93 -38.22
CA ARG A 221 -8.92 9.90 -39.24
C ARG A 221 -10.28 10.05 -39.92
N MET A 222 -11.29 10.56 -39.23
CA MET A 222 -12.60 10.85 -39.82
C MET A 222 -12.50 12.03 -40.79
N ALA A 223 -11.76 13.08 -40.43
CA ALA A 223 -11.50 14.22 -41.31
C ALA A 223 -10.76 13.79 -42.59
N GLU A 224 -9.66 13.04 -42.45
CA GLU A 224 -8.90 12.49 -43.60
C GLU A 224 -9.79 11.65 -44.53
N ARG A 225 -10.65 10.79 -43.97
CA ARG A 225 -11.58 9.97 -44.77
C ARG A 225 -12.63 10.82 -45.48
N GLY A 226 -13.15 11.86 -44.83
CA GLY A 226 -14.10 12.78 -45.42
C GLY A 226 -13.51 13.53 -46.62
N GLU A 227 -12.29 14.04 -46.47
CA GLU A 227 -11.54 14.67 -47.58
C GLU A 227 -11.29 13.69 -48.73
N ALA A 228 -10.80 12.48 -48.43
CA ALA A 228 -10.57 11.45 -49.44
C ALA A 228 -11.86 11.06 -50.20
N GLN A 229 -13.01 10.99 -49.52
CA GLN A 229 -14.30 10.74 -50.14
C GLN A 229 -14.74 11.90 -51.04
N ALA A 230 -14.52 13.16 -50.62
CA ALA A 230 -14.82 14.32 -51.45
C ALA A 230 -13.99 14.33 -52.74
N THR A 231 -12.66 14.12 -52.64
CA THR A 231 -11.77 14.03 -53.80
C THR A 231 -12.14 12.86 -54.72
N ALA A 232 -12.49 11.70 -54.15
CA ALA A 232 -12.94 10.56 -54.95
C ALA A 232 -14.24 10.87 -55.71
N GLY A 233 -15.17 11.62 -55.09
CA GLY A 233 -16.38 12.12 -55.73
C GLY A 233 -16.09 13.05 -56.90
N GLU A 234 -15.17 14.02 -56.72
CA GLU A 234 -14.72 14.91 -57.78
C GLU A 234 -14.04 14.16 -58.94
N LEU A 235 -13.15 13.22 -58.63
CA LEU A 235 -12.46 12.40 -59.64
C LEU A 235 -13.42 11.51 -60.43
N LEU A 236 -14.49 11.01 -59.81
CA LEU A 236 -15.55 10.26 -60.51
C LEU A 236 -16.43 11.15 -61.40
N ALA A 237 -16.52 12.44 -61.12
CA ALA A 237 -17.24 13.40 -61.95
C ALA A 237 -16.43 13.86 -63.17
N LEU A 238 -15.11 13.63 -63.18
CA LEU A 238 -14.27 13.90 -64.35
C LEU A 238 -14.56 12.90 -65.49
N PRO A 239 -14.47 13.34 -66.76
CA PRO A 239 -14.58 12.43 -67.90
C PRO A 239 -13.53 11.33 -67.80
N GLY A 240 -13.97 10.07 -67.88
CA GLY A 240 -13.09 8.91 -67.72
C GLY A 240 -11.92 8.92 -68.71
N PRO A 241 -10.77 8.32 -68.35
CA PRO A 241 -9.61 8.30 -69.21
C PRO A 241 -9.96 7.65 -70.55
N VAL A 242 -9.75 8.38 -71.64
CA VAL A 242 -9.76 7.81 -72.99
C VAL A 242 -8.77 6.65 -73.01
N SER A 243 -9.29 5.44 -73.19
CA SER A 243 -8.48 4.24 -73.37
C SER A 243 -7.40 4.53 -74.39
N ARG A 244 -6.12 4.45 -73.99
CA ARG A 244 -5.02 4.42 -74.95
C ARG A 244 -5.37 3.34 -75.98
N PRO A 245 -5.36 3.64 -77.29
CA PRO A 245 -5.59 2.63 -78.30
C PRO A 245 -4.55 1.53 -78.07
N LEU A 246 -5.01 0.34 -77.65
CA LEU A 246 -4.18 -0.84 -77.77
C LEU A 246 -3.87 -0.98 -79.26
N ALA A 247 -2.59 -1.17 -79.58
CA ALA A 247 -2.19 -1.55 -80.92
C ALA A 247 -3.10 -2.71 -81.41
N PRO A 248 -3.54 -2.71 -82.67
CA PRO A 248 -4.43 -3.74 -83.19
C PRO A 248 -3.77 -5.11 -83.01
N GLY A 249 -4.33 -5.97 -82.15
CA GLY A 249 -3.87 -7.36 -82.04
C GLY A 249 -3.85 -8.02 -80.66
N VAL A 250 -4.20 -7.34 -79.55
CA VAL A 250 -4.23 -8.01 -78.23
C VAL A 250 -5.66 -8.04 -77.67
N MET A 251 -6.50 -8.88 -78.26
CA MET A 251 -7.67 -9.43 -77.59
C MET A 251 -7.20 -10.55 -76.66
N GLY A 252 -7.15 -10.27 -75.35
CA GLY A 252 -7.19 -11.36 -74.37
C GLY A 252 -8.57 -12.03 -74.47
N PRO A 253 -8.67 -13.37 -74.35
CA PRO A 253 -9.94 -14.06 -74.47
C PRO A 253 -10.91 -13.52 -73.42
N ALA A 254 -12.03 -12.97 -73.88
CA ALA A 254 -13.15 -12.67 -73.00
C ALA A 254 -13.57 -13.95 -72.29
N ILE A 255 -13.90 -13.85 -71.00
CA ILE A 255 -14.43 -15.00 -70.25
C ILE A 255 -15.76 -15.38 -70.89
N ALA A 256 -15.75 -16.42 -71.73
CA ALA A 256 -16.96 -17.08 -72.18
C ALA A 256 -17.60 -17.76 -70.97
N GLN A 257 -18.93 -17.67 -70.84
CA GLN A 257 -19.66 -18.34 -69.77
C GLN A 257 -19.31 -19.84 -69.75
N GLY A 258 -18.96 -20.37 -68.58
CA GLY A 258 -18.53 -21.76 -68.39
C GLY A 258 -17.01 -22.02 -68.40
N THR A 259 -16.14 -21.00 -68.42
CA THR A 259 -14.67 -21.19 -68.47
C THR A 259 -13.94 -20.77 -67.17
N TYR A 260 -14.65 -20.28 -66.16
CA TYR A 260 -14.05 -19.82 -64.90
C TYR A 260 -13.97 -20.97 -63.88
N ARG A 261 -12.77 -21.32 -63.42
CA ARG A 261 -12.55 -22.42 -62.47
C ARG A 261 -12.19 -21.93 -61.08
N LEU A 262 -12.44 -22.74 -60.06
CA LEU A 262 -11.92 -22.48 -58.73
C LEU A 262 -10.38 -22.56 -58.73
N PRO A 263 -9.69 -21.64 -58.03
CA PRO A 263 -8.24 -21.59 -58.00
C PRO A 263 -7.61 -22.73 -57.20
N VAL A 264 -8.37 -23.38 -56.32
CA VAL A 264 -7.90 -24.52 -55.54
C VAL A 264 -9.09 -25.43 -55.21
N LYS A 265 -8.83 -26.73 -55.05
CA LYS A 265 -9.84 -27.66 -54.53
C LYS A 265 -9.93 -27.50 -53.01
N GLY A 266 -11.14 -27.37 -52.48
CA GLY A 266 -11.34 -27.13 -51.06
C GLY A 266 -12.82 -27.01 -50.68
N LYS A 267 -13.09 -26.99 -49.37
CA LYS A 267 -14.43 -26.70 -48.85
C LYS A 267 -14.64 -25.19 -48.80
N VAL A 268 -15.85 -24.72 -49.12
CA VAL A 268 -16.19 -23.31 -48.97
C VAL A 268 -16.25 -22.99 -47.47
N ALA A 269 -15.36 -22.11 -47.02
CA ALA A 269 -15.24 -21.65 -45.63
C ALA A 269 -15.76 -20.23 -45.42
N GLY A 270 -16.10 -19.53 -46.50
CA GLY A 270 -16.78 -18.23 -46.48
C GLY A 270 -17.32 -17.89 -47.86
N GLY A 271 -18.57 -17.42 -47.93
CA GLY A 271 -19.29 -17.11 -49.16
C GLY A 271 -19.19 -15.65 -49.59
N PHE A 272 -19.50 -15.39 -50.86
CA PHE A 272 -19.64 -14.02 -51.37
C PHE A 272 -20.82 -13.32 -50.68
N GLY A 273 -20.62 -12.09 -50.20
CA GLY A 273 -21.65 -11.31 -49.51
C GLY A 273 -21.89 -11.67 -48.04
N GLU A 274 -21.26 -12.73 -47.52
CA GLU A 274 -21.35 -13.15 -46.12
C GLU A 274 -20.78 -12.06 -45.19
N ILE A 275 -21.43 -11.82 -44.05
CA ILE A 275 -20.98 -10.85 -43.06
C ILE A 275 -20.07 -11.58 -42.07
N SER A 276 -18.79 -11.21 -42.04
CA SER A 276 -17.84 -11.71 -41.05
C SER A 276 -18.21 -11.28 -39.62
N ASP A 277 -17.65 -11.92 -38.60
CA ASP A 277 -17.79 -11.54 -37.18
C ASP A 277 -17.40 -10.07 -36.90
N ALA A 278 -16.61 -9.46 -37.79
CA ALA A 278 -16.22 -8.05 -37.76
C ALA A 278 -17.19 -7.10 -38.50
N GLY A 279 -18.36 -7.59 -38.94
CA GLY A 279 -19.39 -6.80 -39.62
C GLY A 279 -19.09 -6.45 -41.09
N VAL A 280 -17.96 -6.90 -41.65
CA VAL A 280 -17.57 -6.62 -43.04
C VAL A 280 -18.13 -7.69 -43.98
N ARG A 281 -18.74 -7.24 -45.09
CA ARG A 281 -19.23 -8.12 -46.17
C ARG A 281 -18.08 -8.66 -47.01
N ALA A 282 -18.02 -9.97 -47.17
CA ALA A 282 -17.08 -10.66 -48.02
C ALA A 282 -17.27 -10.30 -49.50
N ARG A 283 -16.18 -10.00 -50.20
CA ARG A 283 -16.17 -9.61 -51.62
C ARG A 283 -15.81 -10.75 -52.58
N GLY A 284 -15.66 -11.96 -52.04
CA GLY A 284 -15.24 -13.15 -52.77
C GLY A 284 -15.56 -14.40 -51.97
N ILE A 285 -15.14 -15.56 -52.48
CA ILE A 285 -15.29 -16.86 -51.79
C ILE A 285 -13.97 -17.27 -51.15
N THR A 286 -14.04 -17.88 -49.97
CA THR A 286 -12.88 -18.40 -49.26
C THR A 286 -12.95 -19.92 -49.22
N LEU A 287 -11.87 -20.58 -49.65
CA LEU A 287 -11.75 -22.03 -49.76
C LEU A 287 -10.75 -22.53 -48.73
N ALA A 288 -11.18 -23.42 -47.84
CA ALA A 288 -10.30 -24.19 -46.98
C ALA A 288 -9.75 -25.39 -47.78
N THR A 289 -8.43 -25.49 -47.86
CA THR A 289 -7.74 -26.46 -48.72
C THR A 289 -6.65 -27.21 -47.95
N VAL A 290 -6.09 -28.26 -48.56
CA VAL A 290 -4.98 -29.02 -47.98
C VAL A 290 -3.71 -28.15 -48.02
N PRO A 291 -2.86 -28.17 -46.97
CA PRO A 291 -1.55 -27.51 -46.97
C PRO A 291 -0.74 -27.70 -48.26
N TYR A 292 -0.15 -26.60 -48.74
CA TYR A 292 0.74 -26.59 -49.93
C TYR A 292 0.10 -26.98 -51.26
N SER A 293 -1.24 -27.10 -51.31
CA SER A 293 -1.99 -27.35 -52.54
C SER A 293 -1.64 -26.34 -53.63
N PRO A 294 -1.48 -26.77 -54.89
CA PRO A 294 -1.25 -25.84 -56.00
C PRO A 294 -2.47 -24.93 -56.16
N VAL A 295 -2.21 -23.63 -56.23
CA VAL A 295 -3.24 -22.62 -56.48
C VAL A 295 -3.06 -22.13 -57.90
N VAL A 296 -4.10 -22.26 -58.71
CA VAL A 296 -4.07 -22.05 -60.16
C VAL A 296 -4.88 -20.83 -60.58
N ALA A 297 -4.61 -20.35 -61.80
CA ALA A 297 -5.33 -19.24 -62.41
C ALA A 297 -6.78 -19.63 -62.73
N PRO A 298 -7.79 -18.93 -62.17
CA PRO A 298 -9.20 -19.19 -62.45
C PRO A 298 -9.58 -19.06 -63.93
N ALA A 299 -8.91 -18.18 -64.66
CA ALA A 299 -9.04 -17.99 -66.10
C ALA A 299 -7.70 -17.53 -66.70
N GLY A 300 -7.58 -17.54 -68.03
CA GLY A 300 -6.38 -17.05 -68.72
C GLY A 300 -6.30 -15.52 -68.69
N GLY A 301 -5.11 -14.96 -68.56
CA GLY A 301 -4.94 -13.51 -68.44
C GLY A 301 -3.49 -13.07 -68.24
N GLU A 302 -3.31 -11.79 -67.92
CA GLU A 302 -2.03 -11.19 -67.58
C GLU A 302 -1.97 -10.89 -66.08
N VAL A 303 -0.90 -11.32 -65.41
CA VAL A 303 -0.66 -11.03 -64.00
C VAL A 303 -0.36 -9.53 -63.84
N ARG A 304 -1.26 -8.80 -63.19
CA ARG A 304 -1.09 -7.37 -62.91
C ARG A 304 -0.34 -7.11 -61.62
N TYR A 305 -0.42 -8.05 -60.67
CA TYR A 305 0.26 -7.95 -59.40
C TYR A 305 0.58 -9.34 -58.85
N ALA A 306 1.75 -9.46 -58.19
CA ALA A 306 2.19 -10.66 -57.50
C ALA A 306 3.12 -10.26 -56.35
N GLY A 307 2.69 -10.43 -55.11
CA GLY A 307 3.48 -10.03 -53.93
C GLY A 307 2.82 -10.38 -52.60
N VAL A 308 3.57 -10.25 -51.50
CA VAL A 308 3.07 -10.52 -50.13
C VAL A 308 2.48 -9.26 -49.53
N PHE A 309 1.31 -9.35 -48.90
CA PHE A 309 0.66 -8.24 -48.22
C PHE A 309 0.31 -8.63 -46.77
N ARG A 310 0.62 -7.73 -45.83
CA ARG A 310 0.50 -7.99 -44.39
C ARG A 310 -0.96 -8.32 -44.04
N GLY A 311 -1.18 -9.47 -43.41
CA GLY A 311 -2.52 -9.95 -43.01
C GLY A 311 -3.29 -10.73 -44.08
N TYR A 312 -2.87 -10.70 -45.36
CA TYR A 312 -3.56 -11.37 -46.47
C TYR A 312 -2.73 -12.49 -47.12
N GLY A 313 -1.47 -12.65 -46.69
CA GLY A 313 -0.52 -13.59 -47.28
C GLY A 313 -0.06 -13.15 -48.67
N GLY A 314 0.34 -14.11 -49.50
CA GLY A 314 0.65 -13.86 -50.89
C GLY A 314 -0.61 -13.55 -51.70
N ILE A 315 -0.52 -12.52 -52.55
CA ILE A 315 -1.58 -12.02 -53.40
C ILE A 315 -1.15 -12.08 -54.86
N VAL A 316 -2.04 -12.56 -55.72
CA VAL A 316 -1.90 -12.49 -57.18
C VAL A 316 -3.17 -11.89 -57.78
N ILE A 317 -3.00 -10.90 -58.66
CA ILE A 317 -4.09 -10.28 -59.42
C ILE A 317 -3.90 -10.59 -60.90
N VAL A 318 -4.90 -11.21 -61.53
CA VAL A 318 -4.90 -11.58 -62.95
C VAL A 318 -5.96 -10.76 -63.68
N ASN A 319 -5.55 -10.02 -64.71
CA ASN A 319 -6.46 -9.34 -65.63
C ASN A 319 -6.81 -10.27 -66.78
N HIS A 320 -8.10 -10.58 -66.93
CA HIS A 320 -8.63 -11.47 -67.95
C HIS A 320 -9.07 -10.73 -69.22
N GLY A 321 -8.98 -9.39 -69.23
CA GLY A 321 -9.48 -8.56 -70.32
C GLY A 321 -10.97 -8.23 -70.18
N ALA A 322 -11.47 -7.31 -71.02
CA ALA A 322 -12.87 -6.87 -71.05
C ALA A 322 -13.44 -6.47 -69.66
N GLY A 323 -12.60 -5.84 -68.82
CA GLY A 323 -12.97 -5.38 -67.47
C GLY A 323 -12.92 -6.47 -66.39
N TRP A 324 -12.61 -7.72 -66.73
CA TRP A 324 -12.56 -8.83 -65.77
C TRP A 324 -11.21 -8.95 -65.07
N THR A 325 -11.24 -9.13 -63.75
CA THR A 325 -10.04 -9.31 -62.94
C THR A 325 -10.30 -10.29 -61.80
N SER A 326 -9.36 -11.20 -61.57
CA SER A 326 -9.37 -12.11 -60.41
C SER A 326 -8.28 -11.73 -59.43
N LEU A 327 -8.67 -11.61 -58.15
CA LEU A 327 -7.77 -11.44 -57.02
C LEU A 327 -7.73 -12.77 -56.26
N VAL A 328 -6.54 -13.34 -56.11
CA VAL A 328 -6.30 -14.57 -55.33
C VAL A 328 -5.38 -14.24 -54.16
N THR A 329 -5.82 -14.53 -52.93
CA THR A 329 -5.09 -14.23 -51.69
C THR A 329 -4.94 -15.48 -50.82
N GLY A 330 -4.11 -15.41 -49.78
CA GLY A 330 -3.85 -16.56 -48.90
C GLY A 330 -2.79 -17.53 -49.43
N LEU A 331 -2.00 -17.11 -50.43
CA LEU A 331 -0.88 -17.92 -50.94
C LEU A 331 0.25 -17.95 -49.91
N GLY A 332 0.79 -19.14 -49.65
CA GLY A 332 2.01 -19.35 -48.86
C GLY A 332 3.29 -19.14 -49.67
N GLY A 333 3.20 -19.26 -51.00
CA GLY A 333 4.28 -18.97 -51.94
C GLY A 333 3.72 -18.58 -53.30
N ILE A 334 4.40 -17.66 -53.98
CA ILE A 334 3.99 -17.11 -55.28
C ILE A 334 4.94 -17.63 -56.36
N ALA A 335 4.38 -18.15 -57.45
CA ALA A 335 5.13 -18.77 -58.55
C ALA A 335 5.15 -17.93 -59.83
N VAL A 336 4.47 -16.77 -59.83
CA VAL A 336 4.32 -15.88 -61.00
C VAL A 336 4.84 -14.48 -60.72
N ARG A 337 5.09 -13.70 -61.78
CA ARG A 337 5.57 -12.31 -61.70
C ARG A 337 4.63 -11.33 -62.42
N PRO A 338 4.61 -10.04 -62.05
CA PRO A 338 3.86 -9.03 -62.79
C PRO A 338 4.25 -8.98 -64.27
N GLY A 339 3.28 -8.78 -65.15
CA GLY A 339 3.42 -8.81 -66.61
C GLY A 339 3.40 -10.20 -67.25
N GLN A 340 3.46 -11.28 -66.46
CA GLN A 340 3.43 -12.64 -66.99
C GLN A 340 2.03 -13.01 -67.50
N ARG A 341 1.95 -13.55 -68.73
CA ARG A 341 0.71 -14.17 -69.23
C ARG A 341 0.56 -15.58 -68.66
N VAL A 342 -0.63 -15.90 -68.19
CA VAL A 342 -0.99 -17.19 -67.61
C VAL A 342 -2.22 -17.76 -68.32
N ALA A 343 -2.20 -19.06 -68.62
CA ALA A 343 -3.38 -19.77 -69.11
C ALA A 343 -4.31 -20.13 -67.93
N ALA A 344 -5.58 -20.40 -68.21
CA ALA A 344 -6.47 -20.97 -67.20
C ALA A 344 -5.89 -22.28 -66.66
N GLY A 345 -5.81 -22.44 -65.33
CA GLY A 345 -5.18 -23.59 -64.69
C GLY A 345 -3.66 -23.51 -64.52
N ALA A 346 -2.99 -22.47 -65.01
CA ALA A 346 -1.57 -22.26 -64.74
C ALA A 346 -1.33 -21.99 -63.25
N VAL A 347 -0.26 -22.54 -62.68
CA VAL A 347 0.06 -22.40 -61.26
C VAL A 347 0.45 -20.95 -60.94
N LEU A 348 -0.33 -20.30 -60.07
CA LEU A 348 -0.04 -18.98 -59.53
C LEU A 348 0.84 -19.05 -58.29
N GLY A 349 0.74 -20.15 -57.54
CA GLY A 349 1.45 -20.33 -56.28
C GLY A 349 1.00 -21.58 -55.54
N ARG A 350 1.26 -21.61 -54.23
CA ARG A 350 0.81 -22.68 -53.33
C ARG A 350 0.08 -22.11 -52.14
N ALA A 351 -0.90 -22.86 -51.64
CA ALA A 351 -1.57 -22.56 -50.38
C ALA A 351 -0.56 -22.58 -49.22
N GLY A 352 -0.84 -21.83 -48.15
CA GLY A 352 -0.04 -21.86 -46.93
C GLY A 352 -0.08 -23.20 -46.19
N ARG A 353 0.63 -23.27 -45.06
CA ARG A 353 0.67 -24.47 -44.21
C ARG A 353 -0.53 -24.62 -43.26
N GLY A 354 -1.38 -23.61 -43.14
CA GLY A 354 -2.37 -23.50 -42.05
C GLY A 354 -1.71 -23.09 -40.73
N HIS A 355 -2.51 -22.80 -39.70
CA HIS A 355 -2.02 -22.45 -38.36
C HIS A 355 -2.96 -23.00 -37.29
N ASN A 356 -2.41 -23.48 -36.17
CA ASN A 356 -3.16 -23.94 -34.99
C ASN A 356 -4.27 -24.97 -35.30
N GLY A 357 -3.97 -25.96 -36.15
CA GLY A 357 -4.95 -26.99 -36.55
C GLY A 357 -6.01 -26.51 -37.54
N VAL A 358 -5.97 -25.25 -38.00
CA VAL A 358 -6.87 -24.71 -39.02
C VAL A 358 -6.25 -24.85 -40.40
N GLU A 359 -7.03 -25.43 -41.33
CA GLU A 359 -6.67 -25.57 -42.74
C GLU A 359 -6.34 -24.20 -43.38
N PRO A 360 -5.35 -24.12 -44.28
CA PRO A 360 -5.08 -22.89 -45.01
C PRO A 360 -6.28 -22.46 -45.83
N ARG A 361 -6.50 -21.13 -45.86
CA ARG A 361 -7.61 -20.51 -46.57
C ARG A 361 -7.08 -19.74 -47.78
N VAL A 362 -7.63 -20.03 -48.95
CA VAL A 362 -7.38 -19.29 -50.19
C VAL A 362 -8.65 -18.56 -50.56
N THR A 363 -8.57 -17.25 -50.70
CA THR A 363 -9.72 -16.42 -51.09
C THR A 363 -9.58 -16.02 -52.54
N VAL A 364 -10.68 -16.09 -53.28
CA VAL A 364 -10.77 -15.58 -54.64
C VAL A 364 -11.92 -14.61 -54.78
N GLU A 365 -11.61 -13.46 -55.35
CA GLU A 365 -12.56 -12.42 -55.69
C GLU A 365 -12.51 -12.21 -57.21
N LEU A 366 -13.68 -12.25 -57.85
CA LEU A 366 -13.85 -11.90 -59.24
C LEU A 366 -14.46 -10.50 -59.32
N ARG A 367 -13.90 -9.65 -60.17
CA ARG A 367 -14.40 -8.29 -60.41
C ARG A 367 -14.68 -8.09 -61.89
N ARG A 368 -15.72 -7.32 -62.16
CA ARG A 368 -15.99 -6.73 -63.47
C ARG A 368 -16.07 -5.22 -63.31
N ASP A 369 -15.22 -4.49 -64.03
CA ASP A 369 -15.16 -3.02 -63.99
C ASP A 369 -15.04 -2.48 -62.54
N GLY A 370 -14.22 -3.16 -61.73
CA GLY A 370 -13.96 -2.82 -60.34
C GLY A 370 -15.02 -3.27 -59.33
N ARG A 371 -16.18 -3.78 -59.78
CA ARG A 371 -17.25 -4.28 -58.90
C ARG A 371 -17.08 -5.77 -58.60
N PRO A 372 -17.13 -6.20 -57.33
CA PRO A 372 -17.13 -7.62 -56.97
C PRO A 372 -18.33 -8.35 -57.57
N MET A 373 -18.07 -9.52 -58.14
CA MET A 373 -19.06 -10.40 -58.74
C MET A 373 -19.11 -11.73 -58.00
N ASP A 374 -20.30 -12.30 -57.89
CA ASP A 374 -20.45 -13.66 -57.39
C ASP A 374 -19.87 -14.65 -58.41
N ILE A 375 -18.89 -15.44 -57.96
CA ILE A 375 -18.20 -16.44 -58.77
C ILE A 375 -19.13 -17.61 -59.09
N ALA A 376 -20.07 -17.94 -58.20
CA ALA A 376 -20.97 -19.08 -58.37
C ALA A 376 -21.78 -19.01 -59.67
N ALA A 377 -22.08 -17.80 -60.16
CA ALA A 377 -22.83 -17.58 -61.39
C ALA A 377 -22.05 -17.89 -62.69
N ILE A 378 -20.73 -18.08 -62.62
CA ILE A 378 -19.84 -18.18 -63.80
C ILE A 378 -18.94 -19.43 -63.72
N LEU A 379 -19.08 -20.24 -62.68
CA LEU A 379 -18.40 -21.53 -62.58
C LEU A 379 -18.85 -22.46 -63.72
N GLY A 380 -17.88 -23.10 -64.38
CA GLY A 380 -18.11 -24.12 -65.40
C GLY A 380 -18.13 -25.54 -64.85
#